data_AF-A0A1G1HFS7-F1
#
_entry.id   AF-A0A1G1HFS7-F1
#
_cell.length_a   1.000
_cell.length_b   1.000
_cell.length_c   1.000
_cell.angle_alpha   90.00
_cell.angle_beta   90.00
_cell.angle_gamma   90.00
#
_symmetry.space_group_name_H-M   'P 1'
#
loop_
_entity.id
_entity.type
_entity.pdbx_description
1 polymer ?
#
loop_
_entity_poly.entity_id
_entity_poly.type
_entity_poly.pdbx_seq_one_letter_code
_entity_poly.pdbx_strand_id
1 'polypeptide(L)'
;MAEKAGEVKLVTSELLRRVNESGRRIRLLEQRMERVDDSISGLEENVLTQLDDLKLGIERLSDKILKISERLNSIDVEIDKVNKGLNKAATKSEVKQLETFVDVVNPITSKFVTMEQVERALEERSARPKRA
;
A
#
# COMPACT_ATOMS: atom_id res chain seq x y z
N MET A 1 27.61 23.73 86.12
CA MET A 1 28.68 23.47 85.13
C MET A 1 28.55 22.08 84.52
N ALA A 2 28.42 21.00 85.33
CA ALA A 2 28.27 19.63 84.83
C ALA A 2 26.97 19.36 84.03
N GLU A 3 25.85 19.96 84.43
CA GLU A 3 24.55 19.80 83.75
C GLU A 3 24.54 20.37 82.32
N LYS A 4 25.06 21.59 82.13
CA LYS A 4 25.25 22.20 80.80
C LYS A 4 26.17 21.39 79.89
N ALA A 5 27.20 20.74 80.45
CA ALA A 5 28.09 19.88 79.67
C ALA A 5 27.39 18.59 79.19
N GLY A 6 26.45 18.06 79.98
CA GLY A 6 25.61 16.93 79.59
C GLY A 6 24.64 17.26 78.45
N GLU A 7 24.00 18.43 78.53
CA GLU A 7 23.10 18.93 77.46
C GLU A 7 23.84 19.16 76.15
N VAL A 8 25.02 19.78 76.18
CA VAL A 8 25.85 19.98 74.99
C VAL A 8 26.23 18.64 74.36
N LYS A 9 26.63 17.65 75.16
CA LYS A 9 26.95 16.31 74.68
C LYS A 9 25.75 15.63 74.02
N LEU A 10 24.55 15.81 74.58
CA LEU A 10 23.32 15.23 74.04
C LEU A 10 22.94 15.87 72.71
N VAL A 11 23.02 17.21 72.61
CA VAL A 11 22.81 17.94 71.34
C VAL A 11 23.84 17.52 70.29
N THR A 12 25.12 17.43 70.64
CA THR A 12 26.16 16.98 69.70
C THR A 12 25.91 15.55 69.24
N SER A 13 25.50 14.64 70.13
CA SER A 13 25.20 13.25 69.77
C SER A 13 24.02 13.15 68.79
N GLU A 14 22.99 13.97 68.97
CA GLU A 14 21.84 13.96 68.07
C GLU A 14 22.12 14.65 66.74
N LEU A 15 22.98 15.67 66.72
CA LEU A 15 23.51 16.24 65.49
C LEU A 15 24.33 15.21 64.70
N LEU A 16 25.21 14.46 65.37
CA LEU A 16 25.98 13.38 64.74
C LEU A 16 25.07 12.28 64.18
N ARG A 17 24.01 11.92 64.93
CA ARG A 17 23.00 10.95 64.47
C ARG A 17 22.29 11.43 63.20
N ARG A 18 21.83 12.68 63.19
CA ARG A 18 21.18 13.30 62.04
C ARG A 18 22.10 13.42 60.83
N VAL A 19 23.36 13.81 61.03
CA VAL A 19 24.34 13.90 59.94
C VAL A 19 24.58 12.51 59.32
N ASN A 20 24.71 11.47 60.15
CA ASN A 20 24.87 10.10 59.68
C ASN A 20 23.63 9.60 58.92
N GLU A 21 22.43 9.91 59.39
CA GLU A 21 21.19 9.56 58.71
C GLU A 21 21.06 10.28 57.37
N SER A 22 21.34 11.58 57.33
CA SER A 22 21.40 12.37 56.08
C SER A 22 22.44 11.80 55.12
N GLY A 23 23.62 11.41 55.59
CA GLY A 23 24.64 10.76 54.77
C GLY A 23 24.17 9.44 54.15
N ARG A 24 23.43 8.61 54.90
CA ARG A 24 22.80 7.39 54.37
C ARG A 24 21.75 7.71 53.31
N ARG A 25 20.92 8.73 53.54
CA ARG A 25 19.88 9.17 52.60
C ARG A 25 20.49 9.70 51.30
N ILE A 26 21.56 10.48 51.38
CA ILE A 26 22.27 11.01 50.20
C ILE A 26 22.79 9.86 49.34
N ARG A 27 23.48 8.87 49.93
CA ARG A 27 23.97 7.70 49.18
C ARG A 27 22.85 6.92 48.50
N LEU A 28 21.71 6.77 49.17
CA LEU A 28 20.55 6.11 48.57
C LEU A 28 20.00 6.91 47.38
N LEU A 29 19.99 8.24 47.48
CA LEU A 29 19.56 9.11 46.38
C LEU A 29 20.54 9.04 45.21
N GLU A 30 21.84 9.06 45.46
CA GLU A 30 22.89 8.91 44.43
C GLU A 30 22.72 7.60 43.66
N GLN A 31 22.57 6.48 44.38
CA GLN A 31 22.32 5.17 43.75
C GLN A 31 21.02 5.12 42.95
N ARG A 32 19.99 5.86 43.37
CA ARG A 32 18.74 5.95 42.62
C ARG A 32 18.88 6.83 41.38
N MET A 33 19.65 7.91 41.46
CA MET A 33 19.95 8.76 40.31
C MET A 33 20.73 7.99 39.26
N GLU A 34 21.77 7.24 39.66
CA GLU A 34 22.56 6.41 38.75
C GLU A 34 21.67 5.42 37.96
N ARG A 35 20.74 4.73 38.65
CA ARG A 35 19.79 3.83 37.96
C ARG A 35 18.83 4.55 37.02
N VAL A 36 18.45 5.78 37.36
CA VAL A 36 17.58 6.60 36.50
C VAL A 36 18.36 7.03 35.26
N ASP A 37 19.61 7.44 35.41
CA ASP A 37 20.49 7.80 34.30
C ASP A 37 20.69 6.59 33.36
N ASP A 38 20.99 5.41 33.90
CA ASP A 38 21.09 4.18 33.11
C ASP A 38 19.79 3.87 32.34
N SER A 39 18.64 4.08 33.00
CA SER A 39 17.33 3.86 32.39
C SER A 39 17.04 4.88 31.29
N ILE A 40 17.45 6.13 31.47
CA ILE A 40 17.31 7.19 30.48
C ILE A 40 18.19 6.87 29.27
N SER A 41 19.46 6.52 29.48
CA SER A 41 20.38 6.16 28.39
C SER A 41 19.86 4.95 27.60
N GLY A 42 19.34 3.92 28.28
CA GLY A 42 18.72 2.79 27.60
C GLY A 42 17.44 3.18 26.82
N LEU A 43 16.65 4.12 27.34
CA LEU A 43 15.47 4.63 26.63
C LEU A 43 15.87 5.42 25.39
N GLU A 44 16.89 6.27 25.50
CA GLU A 44 17.42 7.07 24.38
C GLU A 44 17.94 6.17 23.25
N GLU A 45 18.71 5.13 23.57
CA GLU A 45 19.20 4.16 22.59
C GLU A 45 18.06 3.42 21.88
N ASN A 46 17.04 3.00 22.64
CA ASN A 46 15.86 2.35 22.08
C ASN A 46 15.08 3.30 21.15
N VAL A 47 14.92 4.57 21.54
CA VAL A 47 14.25 5.59 20.72
C VAL A 47 15.01 5.84 19.42
N LEU A 48 16.35 5.95 19.48
CA LEU A 48 17.17 6.12 18.28
C LEU A 48 17.02 4.93 17.32
N THR A 49 17.07 3.71 17.86
CA THR A 49 16.90 2.48 17.07
C THR A 49 15.52 2.43 16.41
N GLN A 50 14.46 2.76 17.14
CA GLN A 50 13.10 2.81 16.61
C GLN A 50 12.92 3.88 15.53
N LEU A 51 13.59 5.03 15.66
CA LEU A 51 13.56 6.08 14.64
C LEU A 51 14.26 5.65 13.35
N ASP A 52 15.39 4.94 13.45
CA ASP A 52 16.09 4.40 12.29
C ASP A 52 15.26 3.32 11.58
N ASP A 53 14.66 2.40 12.34
CA ASP A 53 13.75 1.38 11.80
C ASP A 53 12.53 2.00 11.11
N LEU A 54 11.95 3.05 11.71
CA LEU A 54 10.83 3.79 11.14
C LEU A 54 11.24 4.46 9.83
N LYS A 55 12.40 5.10 9.78
CA LYS A 55 12.94 5.75 8.58
C LYS A 55 13.12 4.74 7.44
N LEU A 56 13.75 3.60 7.73
CA LEU A 56 13.90 2.51 6.76
C LEU A 56 12.54 1.97 6.29
N GLY A 57 11.57 1.88 7.19
CA GLY A 57 10.19 1.51 6.89
C GLY A 57 9.51 2.48 5.90
N ILE A 58 9.66 3.78 6.13
CA ILE A 58 9.11 4.85 5.27
C ILE A 58 9.76 4.83 3.89
N GLU A 59 11.09 4.67 3.81
CA GLU A 59 11.81 4.58 2.54
C GLU A 59 11.31 3.38 1.72
N ARG A 60 11.21 2.20 2.34
CA ARG A 60 10.67 0.99 1.69
C ARG A 60 9.21 1.15 1.24
N LEU A 61 8.39 1.84 2.02
CA LEU A 61 7.00 2.13 1.63
C LEU A 61 6.94 3.08 0.44
N SER A 62 7.80 4.10 0.42
CA SER A 62 7.91 5.07 -0.67
C SER A 62 8.31 4.36 -1.97
N ASP A 63 9.30 3.46 -1.93
CA ASP A 63 9.70 2.64 -3.08
C ASP A 63 8.56 1.76 -3.59
N LYS A 64 7.79 1.15 -2.68
CA LYS A 64 6.62 0.33 -3.06
C LYS A 64 5.54 1.16 -3.72
N ILE A 65 5.27 2.37 -3.22
CA ILE A 65 4.28 3.29 -3.81
C ILE A 65 4.72 3.70 -5.22
N LEU A 66 6.00 4.03 -5.42
CA LEU A 66 6.54 4.35 -6.74
C LEU A 66 6.35 3.19 -7.72
N LYS A 67 6.71 1.97 -7.32
CA LYS A 67 6.50 0.76 -8.15
C LYS A 67 5.03 0.51 -8.47
N ILE A 68 4.11 0.77 -7.53
CA ILE A 68 2.67 0.66 -7.80
C ILE A 68 2.24 1.71 -8.82
N SER A 69 2.70 2.95 -8.69
CA SER A 69 2.40 4.03 -9.64
C SER A 69 2.89 3.70 -11.04
N GLU A 70 4.10 3.16 -11.20
CA GLU A 70 4.63 2.71 -12.49
C GLU A 70 3.78 1.59 -13.11
N ARG A 71 3.32 0.63 -12.29
CA ARG A 71 2.45 -0.46 -12.75
C ARG A 71 1.07 0.05 -13.18
N LEU A 72 0.51 1.00 -12.45
CA LEU A 72 -0.77 1.64 -12.81
C LEU A 72 -0.65 2.39 -14.14
N ASN A 73 0.40 3.20 -14.31
CA ASN A 73 0.66 3.88 -15.59
C ASN A 73 0.81 2.87 -16.75
N SER A 74 1.46 1.73 -16.51
CA SER A 74 1.59 0.68 -17.52
C SER A 74 0.23 0.07 -17.89
N ILE A 75 -0.62 -0.18 -16.90
CA ILE A 75 -1.99 -0.66 -17.11
C ILE A 75 -2.82 0.36 -17.89
N ASP A 76 -2.74 1.66 -17.55
CA ASP A 76 -3.47 2.71 -18.27
C ASP A 76 -3.08 2.76 -19.75
N VAL A 77 -1.78 2.64 -20.06
CA VAL A 77 -1.29 2.56 -21.44
C VAL A 77 -1.82 1.33 -22.17
N GLU A 78 -1.91 0.18 -21.50
CA GLU A 78 -2.49 -1.03 -22.08
C GLU A 78 -3.99 -0.90 -22.32
N ILE A 79 -4.74 -0.33 -21.37
CA ILE A 79 -6.17 -0.03 -21.51
C ILE A 79 -6.41 0.89 -22.71
N ASP A 80 -5.60 1.93 -22.88
CA ASP A 80 -5.69 2.83 -24.03
C ASP A 80 -5.44 2.11 -25.37
N LYS A 81 -4.49 1.17 -25.40
CA LYS A 81 -4.24 0.34 -26.60
C LYS A 81 -5.44 -0.57 -26.88
N VAL A 82 -6.01 -1.19 -25.86
CA VAL A 82 -7.20 -2.04 -25.98
C VAL A 82 -8.38 -1.23 -26.51
N ASN A 83 -8.65 -0.05 -25.95
CA ASN A 83 -9.71 0.85 -26.39
C ASN A 83 -9.53 1.28 -27.85
N LYS A 84 -8.30 1.65 -28.25
CA LYS A 84 -7.99 1.96 -29.67
C LYS A 84 -8.19 0.76 -30.58
N GLY A 85 -7.86 -0.44 -30.11
CA GLY A 85 -8.09 -1.70 -30.84
C GLY A 85 -9.58 -2.01 -31.04
N LEU A 86 -10.38 -1.86 -29.98
CA LEU A 86 -11.83 -2.06 -30.01
C LEU A 86 -12.52 -1.08 -30.96
N ASN A 87 -12.16 0.22 -30.89
CA ASN A 87 -12.71 1.22 -31.80
C ASN A 87 -12.42 0.87 -33.27
N LYS A 88 -11.17 0.50 -33.59
CA LYS A 88 -10.81 0.07 -34.96
C LYS A 88 -11.55 -1.19 -35.40
N ALA A 89 -11.77 -2.15 -34.50
CA ALA A 89 -12.50 -3.38 -34.80
C ALA A 89 -13.99 -3.10 -35.07
N ALA A 90 -14.61 -2.25 -34.26
CA ALA A 90 -15.99 -1.79 -34.46
C ALA A 90 -16.16 -1.12 -35.83
N THR A 91 -15.30 -0.14 -36.16
CA THR A 91 -15.36 0.54 -37.46
C THR A 91 -15.16 -0.42 -38.63
N LYS A 92 -14.26 -1.41 -38.53
CA LYS A 92 -14.09 -2.45 -39.57
C LYS A 92 -15.35 -3.29 -39.77
N SER A 93 -16.06 -3.62 -38.68
CA SER A 93 -17.31 -4.37 -38.77
C SER A 93 -18.41 -3.54 -39.45
N GLU A 94 -18.52 -2.25 -39.12
CA GLU A 94 -19.47 -1.32 -39.74
C GLU A 94 -19.19 -1.16 -41.24
N VAL A 95 -17.92 -0.99 -41.63
CA VAL A 95 -17.51 -0.91 -43.05
C VAL A 95 -17.86 -2.20 -43.80
N LYS A 96 -17.63 -3.37 -43.20
CA LYS A 96 -17.96 -4.66 -43.81
C LYS A 96 -19.46 -4.86 -44.00
N GLN A 97 -20.28 -4.37 -43.06
CA GLN A 97 -21.73 -4.38 -43.19
C GLN A 97 -22.20 -3.44 -44.31
N LEU A 98 -21.57 -2.26 -44.44
CA LEU A 98 -21.83 -1.35 -45.56
C LEU A 98 -21.43 -1.96 -46.91
N GLU A 99 -20.27 -2.61 -47.02
CA GLU A 99 -19.87 -3.36 -48.22
C GLU A 99 -20.92 -4.41 -48.59
N THR A 100 -21.35 -5.20 -47.61
CA THR A 100 -22.38 -6.24 -47.83
C THR A 100 -23.71 -5.64 -48.27
N PHE A 101 -24.11 -4.50 -47.69
CA PHE A 101 -25.33 -3.79 -48.08
C PHE A 101 -25.23 -3.22 -49.50
N VAL A 102 -24.08 -2.62 -49.84
CA VAL A 102 -23.81 -2.10 -51.18
C VAL A 102 -23.81 -3.23 -52.21
N ASP A 103 -23.22 -4.39 -51.91
CA ASP A 103 -23.24 -5.56 -52.80
C ASP A 103 -24.65 -6.10 -53.05
N VAL A 104 -25.53 -6.07 -52.05
CA VAL A 104 -26.94 -6.49 -52.18
C VAL A 104 -27.75 -5.48 -52.99
N VAL A 105 -27.51 -4.18 -52.79
CA VAL A 105 -28.31 -3.10 -53.40
C VAL A 105 -27.80 -2.72 -54.80
N ASN A 106 -26.53 -2.96 -55.12
CA ASN A 106 -25.95 -2.61 -56.42
C ASN A 106 -26.57 -3.46 -57.54
N PRO A 107 -27.34 -2.86 -58.47
CA PRO A 107 -28.02 -3.59 -59.54
C PRO A 107 -27.06 -4.15 -60.61
N ILE A 108 -25.77 -3.79 -60.56
CA ILE A 108 -24.74 -4.29 -61.49
C ILE A 108 -24.15 -5.63 -61.02
N THR A 109 -24.10 -5.88 -59.71
CA THR A 109 -23.55 -7.11 -59.11
C THR A 109 -24.60 -8.02 -58.49
N SER A 110 -25.82 -7.52 -58.20
CA SER A 110 -26.88 -8.36 -57.65
C SER A 110 -27.43 -9.31 -58.71
N LYS A 111 -27.28 -10.62 -58.46
CA LYS A 111 -28.04 -11.64 -59.20
C LYS A 111 -29.47 -11.56 -58.69
N PHE A 112 -30.34 -10.83 -59.38
CA PHE A 112 -31.76 -10.83 -59.11
C PHE A 112 -32.30 -12.26 -59.27
N VAL A 113 -32.53 -12.93 -58.14
CA VAL A 113 -33.16 -14.25 -58.08
C VAL A 113 -34.65 -14.05 -57.83
N THR A 114 -35.49 -14.78 -58.59
CA THR A 114 -36.94 -14.77 -58.38
C THR A 114 -37.30 -15.55 -57.12
N MET A 115 -38.49 -15.30 -56.56
CA MET A 115 -38.97 -15.97 -55.32
C MET A 115 -38.85 -17.51 -55.42
N GLU A 116 -39.19 -18.08 -56.57
CA GLU A 116 -39.07 -19.52 -56.84
C GLU A 116 -37.63 -20.05 -56.76
N GLN A 117 -36.64 -19.24 -57.15
CA GLN A 117 -35.23 -19.63 -57.07
C GLN A 117 -34.71 -19.60 -55.63
N VAL A 118 -35.25 -18.71 -54.78
CA VAL A 118 -34.94 -18.63 -53.35
C VAL A 118 -35.54 -19.82 -52.59
N GLU A 119 -36.80 -20.17 -52.88
CA GLU A 119 -37.45 -21.36 -52.28
C GLU A 119 -36.72 -22.65 -52.66
N ARG A 120 -36.38 -22.82 -53.92
CA ARG A 120 -35.66 -24.01 -54.40
C ARG A 120 -34.28 -24.16 -53.75
N ALA A 121 -33.56 -23.06 -53.53
CA ALA A 121 -32.27 -23.06 -52.84
C ALA A 121 -32.38 -23.34 -51.33
N LEU A 122 -33.48 -22.91 -50.68
CA LEU A 122 -33.76 -23.19 -49.27
C LEU A 122 -34.10 -24.67 -49.04
N GLU A 123 -34.86 -25.28 -49.95
CA GLU A 123 -35.18 -26.71 -49.93
C GLU A 123 -33.93 -27.58 -50.14
N GLU A 124 -33.03 -27.21 -51.05
CA GLU A 124 -31.75 -27.92 -51.22
C GLU A 124 -30.84 -27.81 -50.00
N ARG A 125 -30.89 -26.70 -49.26
CA ARG A 125 -30.09 -26.49 -48.05
C ARG A 125 -30.64 -27.24 -46.84
N SER A 126 -31.96 -27.36 -46.71
CA SER A 126 -32.59 -28.16 -45.65
C SER A 126 -32.46 -29.66 -45.88
N ALA A 127 -32.32 -30.09 -47.14
CA ALA A 127 -32.11 -31.48 -47.53
C ALA A 127 -30.65 -31.98 -47.37
N ARG A 128 -29.65 -31.11 -47.16
CA ARG A 128 -28.28 -31.52 -46.86
C ARG A 128 -28.10 -31.77 -45.35
N PRO A 129 -27.85 -33.01 -44.91
CA PRO A 129 -27.60 -33.28 -43.49
C PRO A 129 -26.29 -32.60 -43.06
N LYS A 130 -26.30 -32.04 -41.84
CA LYS A 130 -25.11 -31.52 -41.16
C LYS A 130 -23.98 -32.54 -41.27
N ARG A 131 -22.90 -32.21 -41.99
CA ARG A 131 -21.62 -32.90 -41.80
C ARG A 131 -21.11 -32.47 -40.41
N ALA A 132 -21.11 -33.44 -39.50
CA ALA A 132 -20.35 -33.40 -38.25
C ALA A 132 -18.84 -33.33 -38.56
#